data_AF-A0A4P5QK44-F1
#
_entry.id   AF-A0A4P5QK44-F1
#
_cell.length_a   1.000
_cell.length_b   1.000
_cell.length_c   1.000
_cell.angle_alpha   90.00
_cell.angle_beta   90.00
_cell.angle_gamma   90.00
#
_symmetry.space_group_name_H-M   'P 1'
#
loop_
_entity.id
_entity.type
_entity.pdbx_description
1 polymer ?
#
loop_
_entity_poly.entity_id
_entity_poly.type
_entity_poly.pdbx_seq_one_letter_code
_entity_poly.pdbx_strand_id
1 'polypeptide(L)' 'MKPAQLKLLSNLCFILGFASILGSIAVWFLTGGQAADTRAHAERFGIFVGLWAPTFFILSNRFDRYAK' A
#
# COMPACT_ATOMS: atom_id res chain seq x y z
N MET A 1 -2.11 -10.88 21.85
CA MET A 1 -2.35 -11.56 20.56
C MET A 1 -1.42 -12.76 20.48
N LYS A 2 -1.84 -13.88 19.88
CA LYS A 2 -0.96 -15.04 19.73
C LYS A 2 0.18 -14.68 18.74
N PRO A 3 1.44 -15.10 18.97
CA PRO A 3 2.57 -14.75 18.11
C PRO A 3 2.35 -15.17 16.64
N ALA A 4 1.64 -16.28 16.41
CA ALA A 4 1.24 -16.71 15.07
C ALA A 4 0.35 -15.68 14.33
N GLN A 5 -0.54 -14.98 15.04
CA GLN A 5 -1.41 -13.96 14.44
C GLN A 5 -0.63 -12.70 14.06
N LEU A 6 0.36 -12.31 14.89
CA LEU A 6 1.23 -11.17 14.60
C LEU A 6 2.12 -11.43 13.38
N LYS A 7 2.61 -12.66 13.22
CA LYS A 7 3.41 -13.07 12.07
C LYS A 7 2.60 -13.10 10.76
N LEU A 8 1.35 -13.57 10.84
CA LEU A 8 0.42 -13.50 9.70
C LEU A 8 0.11 -12.04 9.30
N LEU A 9 -0.12 -11.17 10.28
CA LEU A 9 -0.38 -9.75 10.05
C LEU A 9 0.84 -9.03 9.47
N SER A 10 2.05 -9.39 9.93
CA SER A 10 3.31 -8.90 9.36
C SER A 10 3.43 -9.23 7.86
N ASN A 11 3.24 -10.51 7.50
CA ASN A 11 3.30 -10.95 6.11
C ASN A 11 2.23 -10.27 5.24
N LEU A 12 1.01 -10.11 5.76
CA LEU A 12 -0.05 -9.39 5.06
C LEU A 12 0.33 -7.92 4.82
N CYS A 13 0.82 -7.21 5.84
CA CYS A 13 1.29 -5.84 5.69
C CYS A 13 2.44 -5.74 4.68
N PHE A 14 3.36 -6.70 4.66
CA PHE A 14 4.43 -6.71 3.67
C PHE A 14 3.90 -6.83 2.24
N ILE A 15 2.98 -7.77 1.98
CA ILE A 15 2.35 -7.93 0.66
C ILE A 15 1.53 -6.69 0.28
N LEU A 16 0.77 -6.13 1.23
CA LEU A 16 -0.02 -4.92 1.02
C LEU A 16 0.84 -3.71 0.66
N GLY A 17 2.06 -3.60 1.21
CA GLY A 17 3.00 -2.56 0.84
C GLY A 17 3.38 -2.62 -0.64
N PHE A 18 3.70 -3.80 -1.17
CA PHE A 18 3.96 -3.98 -2.60
C PHE A 18 2.69 -3.81 -3.45
N ALA A 19 1.55 -4.32 -2.99
CA ALA A 19 0.28 -4.14 -3.68
C ALA A 19 -0.10 -2.66 -3.81
N SER A 20 0.23 -1.83 -2.83
CA SER A 20 -0.01 -0.38 -2.87
C SER A 20 0.82 0.33 -3.93
N ILE A 21 2.08 -0.09 -4.11
CA ILE A 21 2.96 0.45 -5.16
C ILE A 21 2.37 0.11 -6.54
N LEU A 22 2.01 -1.15 -6.76
CA LEU A 22 1.38 -1.59 -8.00
C LEU A 22 0.02 -0.91 -8.24
N GLY A 23 -0.77 -0.73 -7.19
CA GLY A 23 -2.04 0.00 -7.24
C GLY A 23 -1.88 1.45 -7.65
N SER A 24 -0.86 2.15 -7.12
CA SER A 24 -0.54 3.53 -7.52
C SER A 24 -0.19 3.63 -9.01
N ILE A 25 0.64 2.70 -9.51
CA ILE A 25 1.01 2.63 -10.93
C ILE A 25 -0.21 2.32 -11.80
N ALA A 26 -1.07 1.39 -11.37
CA ALA A 26 -2.29 1.03 -12.09
C ALA A 26 -3.28 2.20 -12.18
N VAL A 27 -3.47 2.95 -11.09
CA VAL A 27 -4.32 4.16 -11.08
C VAL A 27 -3.83 5.20 -12.08
N TRP A 28 -2.52 5.43 -12.11
CA TRP A 28 -1.90 6.33 -13.09
C TRP A 28 -2.07 5.81 -14.52
N PHE A 29 -1.86 4.51 -14.77
CA PHE A 29 -2.03 3.91 -16.10
C PHE A 29 -3.46 3.99 -16.62
N LEU A 30 -4.45 3.74 -15.75
CA LEU A 30 -5.87 3.74 -16.13
C LEU A 30 -6.40 5.15 -16.37
N THR A 31 -5.86 6.16 -15.68
CA THR A 31 -6.45 7.51 -15.69
C THR A 31 -5.58 8.58 -16.33
N GLY A 32 -4.28 8.35 -16.48
CA GLY A 32 -3.33 9.28 -17.11
C GLY A 32 -3.63 9.56 -18.59
N GLY A 33 -4.51 8.77 -19.22
CA GLY A 33 -4.97 8.94 -20.60
C GLY A 33 -6.38 9.51 -20.79
N GLN A 34 -7.18 9.68 -19.73
CA GLN A 34 -8.53 10.27 -19.84
C GLN A 34 -8.58 11.73 -19.39
N ALA A 35 -9.59 12.46 -19.87
CA ALA A 35 -9.82 13.90 -19.82
C ALA A 35 -9.18 14.68 -18.63
N ALA A 36 -8.81 15.95 -18.89
CA ALA A 36 -8.08 16.82 -17.96
C ALA A 36 -8.70 16.89 -16.55
N ASP A 37 -10.04 16.85 -16.43
CA ASP A 37 -10.74 16.87 -15.14
C ASP A 37 -10.57 15.58 -14.33
N THR A 38 -10.57 14.41 -14.97
CA THR A 38 -10.35 13.11 -14.31
C THR A 38 -8.90 12.87 -13.93
N ARG A 39 -7.96 13.52 -14.63
CA ARG A 39 -6.52 13.35 -14.44
C ARG A 39 -6.06 13.86 -13.07
N ALA A 40 -6.51 15.06 -12.68
CA ALA A 40 -6.14 15.66 -11.39
C ALA A 40 -6.62 14.83 -10.18
N HIS A 41 -7.81 14.21 -10.28
CA HIS A 41 -8.33 13.36 -9.23
C HIS A 41 -7.54 12.04 -9.10
N ALA A 42 -7.17 11.43 -10.23
CA ALA A 42 -6.43 10.18 -10.21
C ALA A 42 -4.96 10.34 -9.83
N GLU A 43 -4.30 11.43 -10.22
CA GLU A 43 -2.93 11.71 -9.77
C GLU A 43 -2.89 11.86 -8.24
N ARG A 44 -3.87 12.54 -7.65
CA ARG A 44 -4.02 12.65 -6.18
C ARG A 44 -4.31 11.30 -5.52
N PHE A 45 -5.18 10.49 -6.11
CA PHE A 45 -5.50 9.16 -5.58
C PHE A 45 -4.28 8.21 -5.68
N GLY A 46 -3.55 8.24 -6.79
CA GLY A 46 -2.33 7.47 -6.98
C GLY A 46 -1.24 7.82 -5.96
N ILE A 47 -1.04 9.11 -5.66
CA ILE A 47 -0.14 9.56 -4.59
C ILE A 47 -0.61 9.04 -3.22
N PHE A 48 -1.91 9.14 -2.94
CA PHE A 48 -2.47 8.67 -1.67
C PHE A 48 -2.27 7.15 -1.47
N VAL A 49 -2.54 6.35 -2.50
CA VAL A 49 -2.31 4.89 -2.48
C VAL A 49 -0.82 4.57 -2.40
N GLY A 50 0.05 5.34 -3.07
CA GLY A 50 1.50 5.17 -2.95
C GLY A 50 2.02 5.39 -1.53
N LEU A 51 1.46 6.36 -0.79
CA LEU A 51 1.82 6.66 0.60
C LEU A 51 1.42 5.57 1.60
N TRP A 52 0.55 4.64 1.24
CA TRP A 52 0.22 3.51 2.11
C TRP A 52 1.36 2.48 2.18
N ALA A 53 2.20 2.38 1.14
CA ALA A 53 3.34 1.46 1.11
C ALA A 53 4.31 1.62 2.31
N PRO A 54 4.84 2.82 2.62
CA PRO A 54 5.69 3.01 3.80
C PRO A 54 4.95 2.70 5.11
N THR A 55 3.66 3.02 5.21
CA THR A 55 2.85 2.69 6.39
C THR A 55 2.76 1.19 6.61
N PHE A 56 2.48 0.43 5.55
CA PHE A 56 2.39 -1.03 5.61
C PHE A 56 3.74 -1.68 5.91
N PHE A 57 4.85 -1.19 5.34
CA PHE A 57 6.18 -1.71 5.67
C PHE A 57 6.63 -1.40 7.09
N ILE A 58 6.27 -0.24 7.65
CA ILE A 58 6.53 0.07 9.06
C ILE A 58 5.72 -0.86 9.96
N LEU A 59 4.44 -1.10 9.64
CA LEU A 59 3.58 -2.02 10.38
C LEU A 59 4.08 -3.46 10.31
N SER A 60 4.51 -3.95 9.13
CA SER A 60 5.04 -5.31 9.00
C SER A 60 6.26 -5.52 9.89
N ASN A 61 7.24 -4.61 9.81
CA ASN A 61 8.44 -4.66 10.63
C ASN A 61 8.11 -4.57 12.14
N ARG A 62 7.09 -3.79 12.50
CA ARG A 62 6.65 -3.69 13.90
C ARG A 62 6.00 -4.99 14.37
N PHE A 63 5.09 -5.58 13.60
CA PHE A 63 4.45 -6.85 13.95
C PHE A 63 5.43 -8.03 13.98
N ASP A 64 6.42 -8.06 13.10
CA ASP A 64 7.48 -9.09 13.14
C ASP A 64 8.30 -9.01 14.44
N ARG A 65 8.66 -7.79 14.87
CA ARG A 65 9.40 -7.59 16.13
C ARG A 65 8.62 -8.04 17.36
N TYR A 66 7.30 -7.83 17.40
CA TYR A 66 6.45 -8.27 18.52
C TYR A 66 6.01 -9.75 18.43
N ALA A 67 6.24 -10.41 17.30
CA ALA A 67 5.96 -11.83 17.13
C ALA A 67 7.12 -12.74 17.60
N LYS A 68 8.29 -12.15 17.88
CA LYS A 68 9.42 -12.81 18.56
C LYS A 68 9.15 -12.92 20.06
#